data_AF-A0A358DHI6-F1
#
_entry.id   AF-A0A358DHI6-F1
#
_cell.length_a   1.000
_cell.length_b   1.000
_cell.length_c   1.000
_cell.angle_alpha   90.00
_cell.angle_beta   90.00
_cell.angle_gamma   90.00
#
_symmetry.space_group_name_H-M   'P 1'
#
loop_
_entity.id
_entity.type
_entity.pdbx_description
1 polymer ?
#
loop_
_entity_poly.entity_id
_entity_poly.type
_entity_poly.pdbx_seq_one_letter_code
_entity_poly.pdbx_strand_id
1 'polypeptide(L)'
;MNSKTLLLSLSALYLITISAFASENSQLQPPPVYEGKIIENPDIPPIYTGGPGEMNKFISGTLRYPSDAVERNVQGLVVYTFIVEKDGTLTNFDLIHRADSSLDKEALRILQSMPP
;
A
#
# COMPACT_ATOMS: atom_id res chain seq x y z
N MET A 1 45.06 -9.87 29.04
CA MET A 1 43.80 -9.35 28.46
C MET A 1 42.66 -9.96 29.27
N ASN A 2 42.01 -9.17 30.10
CA ASN A 2 41.18 -9.69 31.19
C ASN A 2 39.76 -9.97 30.67
N SER A 3 39.24 -11.18 30.88
CA SER A 3 37.89 -11.57 30.39
C SER A 3 36.77 -10.61 30.82
N LYS A 4 36.97 -9.92 31.96
CA LYS A 4 36.06 -8.92 32.51
C LYS A 4 35.98 -7.64 31.66
N THR A 5 37.06 -7.22 31.01
CA THR A 5 37.07 -6.01 30.16
C THR A 5 36.41 -6.26 28.80
N LEU A 6 36.44 -7.50 28.31
CA LEU A 6 35.79 -7.90 27.06
C LEU A 6 34.26 -7.86 27.19
N LEU A 7 33.72 -8.42 28.28
CA LEU A 7 32.26 -8.48 28.53
C LEU A 7 31.63 -7.09 28.71
N LEU A 8 32.33 -6.16 29.34
CA LEU A 8 31.88 -4.77 29.52
C LEU A 8 31.76 -4.00 28.19
N SER A 9 32.67 -4.27 27.24
CA SER A 9 32.61 -3.64 25.91
C SER A 9 31.49 -4.20 25.03
N LEU A 10 31.19 -5.50 25.18
CA LEU A 10 30.12 -6.16 24.41
C LEU A 10 28.73 -5.70 24.84
N SER A 11 28.49 -5.50 26.15
CA SER A 11 27.22 -4.96 26.64
C SER A 11 27.02 -3.50 26.26
N ALA A 12 28.09 -2.71 26.24
CA ALA A 12 28.04 -1.33 25.78
C ALA A 12 27.67 -1.24 24.29
N LEU A 13 28.16 -2.17 23.47
CA LEU A 13 27.82 -2.24 22.04
C LEU A 13 26.36 -2.69 21.81
N TYR A 14 25.86 -3.62 22.62
CA TYR A 14 24.48 -4.10 22.56
C TYR A 14 23.44 -3.03 22.97
N LEU A 15 23.80 -2.12 23.87
CA LEU A 15 22.93 -0.99 24.25
C LEU A 15 22.83 0.06 23.14
N ILE A 16 23.90 0.27 22.37
CA ILE A 16 23.92 1.25 21.26
C ILE A 16 23.03 0.79 20.10
N THR A 17 22.98 -0.52 19.80
CA THR A 17 22.17 -1.05 18.69
C THR A 17 20.66 -0.99 18.95
N ILE A 18 20.20 -1.09 20.20
CA ILE A 18 18.76 -1.01 20.53
C ILE A 18 18.20 0.39 20.21
N SER A 19 18.99 1.45 20.41
CA SER A 19 18.54 2.83 20.16
C SER A 19 18.29 3.14 18.68
N ALA A 20 18.96 2.44 17.75
CA ALA A 20 18.84 2.67 16.31
C ALA A 20 17.67 1.89 15.67
N PHE A 21 17.19 0.82 16.31
CA PHE A 21 16.07 0.02 15.80
C PHE A 21 14.69 0.57 16.19
N ALA A 22 14.63 1.52 17.13
CA ALA A 22 13.36 2.07 17.63
C ALA A 22 12.82 3.26 16.80
N SER A 23 13.43 3.56 15.65
CA SER A 23 12.99 4.64 14.77
C SER A 23 12.78 4.16 13.33
N GLU A 24 12.08 3.03 13.17
CA GLU A 24 11.39 2.78 11.91
C GLU A 24 10.13 3.64 11.92
N ASN A 25 10.28 4.81 11.29
CA ASN A 25 9.31 5.89 11.19
C ASN A 25 7.91 5.41 10.73
N SER A 26 7.03 5.11 11.68
CA SER A 26 5.58 5.26 11.51
C SER A 26 5.21 6.74 11.61
N GLN A 27 5.80 7.58 10.75
CA GLN A 27 5.23 8.90 10.51
C GLN A 27 3.90 8.61 9.80
N LEU A 28 2.79 8.68 10.55
CA LEU A 28 1.48 8.92 9.97
C LEU A 28 1.59 10.24 9.22
N GLN A 29 2.05 10.20 7.97
CA GLN A 29 1.99 11.37 7.11
C GLN A 29 0.52 11.78 7.13
N PRO A 30 0.20 13.03 7.52
CA PRO A 30 -1.18 13.46 7.49
C PRO A 30 -1.70 13.18 6.07
N PRO A 31 -2.90 12.58 5.93
CA PRO A 31 -3.44 12.27 4.63
C PRO A 31 -3.35 13.53 3.76
N PRO A 32 -2.99 13.39 2.47
CA PRO A 32 -2.80 14.54 1.59
C PRO A 32 -4.02 15.46 1.70
N VAL A 33 -3.75 16.76 1.94
CA VAL A 33 -4.80 17.77 2.13
C VAL A 33 -5.53 17.95 0.80
N TYR A 34 -6.70 17.34 0.69
CA TYR A 34 -7.57 17.47 -0.48
C TYR A 34 -8.35 18.78 -0.35
N GLU A 35 -8.19 19.69 -1.33
CA GLU A 35 -8.85 21.01 -1.34
C GLU A 35 -10.38 20.94 -1.57
N GLY A 36 -10.92 19.75 -1.88
CA GLY A 36 -12.35 19.52 -2.08
C GLY A 36 -13.09 18.97 -0.86
N LYS A 37 -14.42 19.10 -0.85
CA LYS A 37 -15.28 18.39 0.10
C LYS A 37 -15.45 16.95 -0.35
N ILE A 38 -14.85 16.00 0.37
CA ILE A 38 -15.12 14.56 0.18
C ILE A 38 -16.54 14.27 0.66
N ILE A 39 -17.33 13.58 -0.16
CA ILE A 39 -18.68 13.13 0.18
C ILE A 39 -18.58 11.63 0.42
N GLU A 40 -18.49 11.21 1.68
CA GLU A 40 -18.36 9.78 2.02
C GLU A 40 -19.60 8.97 1.66
N ASN A 41 -20.79 9.61 1.70
CA ASN A 41 -22.06 8.95 1.47
C ASN A 41 -22.93 9.78 0.51
N PRO A 42 -22.63 9.77 -0.81
CA PRO A 42 -23.38 10.53 -1.79
C PRO A 42 -24.77 9.92 -2.03
N ASP A 43 -25.73 10.77 -2.42
CA ASP A 43 -27.09 10.30 -2.77
C ASP A 43 -27.07 9.31 -3.96
N ILE A 44 -26.09 9.48 -4.86
CA ILE A 44 -25.83 8.60 -5.99
C ILE A 44 -24.39 8.10 -5.86
N PRO A 45 -24.16 6.79 -5.66
CA PRO A 45 -22.81 6.24 -5.58
C PRO A 45 -22.13 6.27 -6.96
N PRO A 46 -20.80 6.42 -7.01
CA PRO A 46 -20.05 6.27 -8.25
C PRO A 46 -20.18 4.83 -8.74
N ILE A 47 -20.43 4.66 -10.05
CA ILE A 47 -20.54 3.37 -10.71
C ILE A 47 -19.62 3.40 -11.92
N TYR A 48 -18.79 2.36 -12.06
CA TYR A 48 -17.95 2.18 -13.25
C TYR A 48 -18.80 2.15 -14.53
N THR A 49 -18.31 2.75 -15.61
CA THR A 49 -19.04 2.79 -16.89
C THR A 49 -19.36 1.37 -17.37
N GLY A 50 -20.65 1.05 -17.55
CA GLY A 50 -21.11 -0.31 -17.88
C GLY A 50 -21.35 -1.23 -16.67
N GLY A 51 -21.14 -0.73 -15.46
CA GLY A 51 -21.43 -1.42 -14.20
C GLY A 51 -20.31 -2.35 -13.71
N PRO A 52 -20.55 -3.06 -12.59
CA PRO A 52 -19.54 -3.90 -11.94
C PRO A 52 -19.00 -5.04 -12.82
N GLY A 53 -19.81 -5.52 -13.77
CA GLY A 53 -19.39 -6.57 -14.72
C GLY A 53 -18.28 -6.11 -15.66
N GLU A 54 -18.40 -4.90 -16.22
CA GLU A 54 -17.38 -4.32 -17.09
C GLU A 54 -16.12 -3.95 -16.31
N MET A 55 -16.26 -3.49 -15.06
CA MET A 55 -15.14 -3.27 -14.15
C MET A 55 -14.34 -4.56 -13.92
N ASN A 56 -15.02 -5.67 -13.62
CA ASN A 56 -14.37 -6.96 -13.42
C ASN A 56 -13.65 -7.45 -14.69
N LYS A 57 -14.24 -7.23 -15.88
CA LYS A 57 -13.59 -7.55 -17.15
C LYS A 57 -12.34 -6.71 -17.37
N PHE A 58 -12.41 -5.40 -17.11
CA PHE A 58 -11.25 -4.51 -17.20
C PHE A 58 -10.12 -4.98 -16.28
N ILE A 59 -10.43 -5.25 -15.00
CA ILE A 59 -9.44 -5.71 -14.02
C ILE A 59 -8.82 -7.03 -14.49
N SER A 60 -9.64 -8.02 -14.86
CA SER A 60 -9.17 -9.35 -15.27
C SER A 60 -8.34 -9.31 -16.55
N GLY A 61 -8.71 -8.44 -17.50
CA GLY A 61 -7.97 -8.25 -18.76
C GLY A 61 -6.70 -7.41 -18.60
N THR A 62 -6.61 -6.59 -17.57
CA THR A 62 -5.46 -5.73 -17.29
C THR A 62 -4.46 -6.38 -16.33
N LEU A 63 -4.90 -7.32 -15.50
CA LEU A 63 -4.10 -7.99 -14.47
C LEU A 63 -2.90 -8.74 -15.07
N ARG A 64 -1.71 -8.40 -14.58
CA ARG A 64 -0.45 -9.06 -14.91
C ARG A 64 0.20 -9.55 -13.63
N TYR A 65 0.15 -10.86 -13.39
CA TYR A 65 0.79 -11.43 -12.22
C TYR A 65 2.30 -11.19 -12.26
N PRO A 66 2.90 -10.52 -11.24
CA PRO A 66 4.34 -10.25 -11.23
C PRO A 66 5.17 -11.54 -11.26
N SER A 67 6.22 -11.58 -12.08
CA SER A 67 7.03 -12.79 -12.27
C SER A 67 7.70 -13.25 -10.98
N ASP A 68 8.17 -12.32 -10.15
CA ASP A 68 8.78 -12.63 -8.85
C ASP A 68 7.76 -13.22 -7.86
N ALA A 69 6.49 -12.81 -7.94
CA ALA A 69 5.42 -13.37 -7.13
C ALA A 69 5.05 -14.79 -7.60
N VAL A 70 5.13 -15.06 -8.91
CA VAL A 70 4.99 -16.42 -9.46
C VAL A 70 6.11 -17.32 -8.96
N GLU A 71 7.37 -16.91 -9.12
CA GLU A 71 8.54 -17.68 -8.70
C GLU A 71 8.51 -18.04 -7.21
N ARG A 72 8.05 -17.10 -6.38
CA ARG A 72 7.92 -17.27 -4.94
C ARG A 72 6.59 -17.90 -4.50
N ASN A 73 5.69 -18.25 -5.43
CA ASN A 73 4.35 -18.77 -5.14
C ASN A 73 3.56 -17.90 -4.14
N VAL A 74 3.73 -16.58 -4.24
CA VAL A 74 3.06 -15.60 -3.38
C VAL A 74 1.63 -15.43 -3.84
N GLN A 75 0.71 -15.27 -2.90
CA GLN A 75 -0.71 -14.97 -3.13
C GLN A 75 -1.25 -14.17 -1.94
N GLY A 76 -2.35 -13.45 -2.13
CA GLY A 76 -3.02 -12.74 -1.03
C GLY A 76 -4.03 -11.72 -1.50
N LEU A 77 -4.63 -11.04 -0.51
CA LEU A 77 -5.58 -9.96 -0.73
C LEU A 77 -4.84 -8.62 -0.67
N VAL A 78 -5.10 -7.75 -1.64
CA VAL A 78 -4.62 -6.36 -1.63
C VAL A 78 -5.86 -5.46 -1.65
N VAL A 79 -5.93 -4.51 -0.72
CA VAL A 79 -7.07 -3.59 -0.61
C VAL A 79 -6.58 -2.15 -0.57
N TYR A 80 -7.06 -1.34 -1.51
CA TYR A 80 -6.88 0.11 -1.52
C TYR A 80 -8.20 0.81 -1.21
N THR A 81 -8.10 1.94 -0.52
CA THR A 81 -9.10 3.00 -0.53
C THR A 81 -8.65 4.09 -1.50
N PHE A 82 -9.61 4.80 -2.09
CA PHE A 82 -9.34 5.88 -3.05
C PHE A 82 -10.55 6.83 -3.12
N ILE A 83 -10.33 8.00 -3.71
CA ILE A 83 -11.36 8.99 -3.99
C ILE A 83 -11.75 8.86 -5.47
N VAL A 84 -13.06 8.88 -5.75
CA VAL A 84 -13.59 9.04 -7.10
C VAL A 84 -13.89 10.51 -7.31
N GLU A 85 -13.18 11.13 -8.25
CA GLU A 85 -13.37 12.53 -8.63
C GLU A 85 -14.67 12.73 -9.42
N LYS A 86 -15.11 13.98 -9.56
CA LYS A 86 -16.34 14.32 -10.29
C LYS A 86 -16.30 13.93 -11.76
N ASP A 87 -15.11 13.78 -12.33
CA ASP A 87 -14.87 13.37 -13.71
C ASP A 87 -14.71 11.85 -13.87
N GLY A 88 -14.83 11.07 -12.78
CA GLY A 88 -14.66 9.62 -12.76
C GLY A 88 -13.22 9.16 -12.50
N THR A 89 -12.24 10.07 -12.52
CA THR A 89 -10.84 9.69 -12.27
C THR A 89 -10.64 9.27 -10.82
N LEU A 90 -9.67 8.38 -10.58
CA LEU A 90 -9.34 7.88 -9.26
C LEU A 90 -8.11 8.59 -8.70
N THR A 91 -8.21 9.09 -7.47
CA THR A 91 -7.13 9.79 -6.77
C THR A 91 -6.98 9.28 -5.33
N ASN A 92 -5.94 9.74 -4.63
CA ASN A 92 -5.71 9.48 -3.22
C ASN A 92 -5.75 7.99 -2.83
N PHE A 93 -4.95 7.17 -3.52
CA PHE A 93 -4.83 5.74 -3.25
C PHE A 93 -4.13 5.50 -1.92
N ASP A 94 -4.81 4.89 -0.96
CA ASP A 94 -4.25 4.47 0.31
C ASP A 94 -4.36 2.94 0.47
N LEU A 95 -3.25 2.31 0.85
CA LEU A 95 -3.11 0.87 0.92
C LEU A 95 -3.46 0.39 2.33
N ILE A 96 -4.70 -0.06 2.51
CA ILE A 96 -5.22 -0.46 3.82
C ILE A 96 -4.97 -1.94 4.15
N HIS A 97 -4.74 -2.78 3.14
CA HIS A 97 -4.34 -4.18 3.35
C HIS A 97 -3.30 -4.62 2.33
N ARG A 98 -2.18 -5.14 2.84
CA ARG A 98 -1.01 -5.55 2.07
C ARG A 98 -0.94 -7.07 1.99
N ALA A 99 -0.52 -7.59 0.84
CA ALA A 99 -0.20 -9.01 0.69
C ALA A 99 1.31 -9.21 0.51
N ASP A 100 1.84 -8.65 -0.58
CA ASP A 100 3.25 -8.69 -0.93
C ASP A 100 3.55 -7.48 -1.80
N SER A 101 4.75 -6.92 -1.65
CA SER A 101 5.11 -5.65 -2.31
C SER A 101 4.93 -5.66 -3.83
N SER A 102 5.05 -6.82 -4.49
CA SER A 102 4.87 -6.94 -5.93
C SER A 102 3.39 -6.97 -6.31
N LEU A 103 2.56 -7.65 -5.51
CA LEU A 103 1.09 -7.65 -5.67
C LEU A 103 0.50 -6.26 -5.35
N ASP A 104 1.00 -5.61 -4.31
CA ASP A 104 0.58 -4.27 -3.87
C ASP A 104 0.78 -3.24 -5.00
N LYS A 105 1.93 -3.31 -5.69
CA LYS A 105 2.28 -2.45 -6.83
C LYS A 105 1.43 -2.74 -8.06
N GLU A 106 1.17 -4.01 -8.35
CA GLU A 106 0.35 -4.41 -9.49
C GLU A 106 -1.10 -3.96 -9.32
N ALA A 107 -1.65 -4.09 -8.11
CA ALA A 107 -2.97 -3.56 -7.79
C ALA A 107 -3.04 -2.04 -8.00
N LEU A 108 -2.04 -1.29 -7.51
CA LEU A 108 -1.97 0.16 -7.74
C LEU A 108 -1.89 0.51 -9.22
N ARG A 109 -1.12 -0.22 -10.02
CA ARG A 109 -1.01 -0.01 -11.47
C ARG A 109 -2.36 -0.18 -12.17
N ILE A 110 -3.12 -1.21 -11.80
CA ILE A 110 -4.47 -1.44 -12.36
C ILE A 110 -5.39 -0.28 -12.01
N LEU A 111 -5.39 0.16 -10.75
CA LEU A 111 -6.20 1.28 -10.28
C LEU A 111 -5.84 2.59 -11.00
N GLN A 112 -4.56 2.89 -11.18
CA GLN A 112 -4.08 4.05 -11.93
C GLN A 112 -4.39 4.00 -13.43
N SER A 113 -4.57 2.80 -13.97
CA SER A 113 -4.93 2.60 -15.38
C SER A 113 -6.45 2.56 -15.60
N MET A 114 -7.24 2.63 -14.53
CA MET A 114 -8.68 2.55 -14.61
C MET A 114 -9.24 3.77 -15.36
N PRO A 115 -10.04 3.57 -16.42
CA PRO A 115 -10.67 4.69 -17.08
C PRO A 115 -11.73 5.32 -16.18
N PRO A 116 -11.98 6.63 -16.34
CA PRO A 116 -13.07 7.32 -15.65
C PRO A 116 -14.46 6.77 -15.99
#